data_AF-A0A428CRK5-F1
#
_entry.id   AF-A0A428CRK5-F1
#
_cell.length_a   1.000
_cell.length_b   1.000
_cell.length_c   1.000
_cell.angle_alpha   90.00
_cell.angle_beta   90.00
_cell.angle_gamma   90.00
#
_symmetry.space_group_name_H-M   'P 1'
#
loop_
_entity.id
_entity.type
_entity.pdbx_description
1 polymer ?
#
loop_
_entity_poly.entity_id
_entity_poly.type
_entity_poly.pdbx_seq_one_letter_code
_entity_poly.pdbx_strand_id
1 'polypeptide(L)' 'MTRQAQQSRDLVLKEIMQSQNMTRTRARLILKELEELGLFQFSDTGQFLLKVGV' A
#
# COMPACT_ATOMS: atom_id res chain seq x y z
N MET A 1 7.41 -0.59 12.66
CA MET A 1 7.14 0.39 11.60
C MET A 1 7.67 1.74 12.01
N THR A 2 8.55 2.32 11.19
CA THR A 2 9.01 3.69 11.36
C THR A 2 7.91 4.69 10.95
N ARG A 3 8.05 5.95 11.37
CA ARG A 3 7.14 7.03 10.95
C ARG A 3 7.09 7.19 9.42
N GLN A 4 8.22 6.95 8.75
CA GLN A 4 8.34 7.01 7.28
C GLN A 4 7.58 5.86 6.61
N ALA A 5 7.74 4.62 7.08
CA ALA A 5 6.99 3.47 6.55
C ALA A 5 5.47 3.68 6.65
N GLN A 6 5.00 4.26 7.76
CA GLN A 6 3.60 4.61 7.95
C GLN A 6 3.13 5.69 6.96
N GLN A 7 3.93 6.74 6.75
CA GLN A 7 3.61 7.80 5.79
C GLN A 7 3.49 7.28 4.36
N SER A 8 4.42 6.42 3.94
CA SER A 8 4.39 5.82 2.60
C SER A 8 3.18 4.91 2.43
N ARG A 9 2.83 4.14 3.46
CA ARG A 9 1.61 3.31 3.47
C ARG A 9 0.35 4.15 3.35
N ASP A 10 0.27 5.27 4.06
CA ASP A 10 -0.86 6.19 3.98
C ASP A 10 -0.95 6.88 2.61
N LEU A 11 0.19 7.11 1.95
CA LEU A 11 0.24 7.71 0.60
C LEU A 11 -0.29 6.72 -0.45
N VAL A 12 0.15 5.46 -0.41
CA VAL A 12 -0.38 4.38 -1.26
C VAL A 12 -1.88 4.15 -1.02
N LEU A 13 -2.31 4.18 0.25
CA LEU A 13 -3.72 4.09 0.61
C LEU A 13 -4.56 5.20 -0.02
N LYS A 14 -4.07 6.45 0.01
CA LYS A 14 -4.75 7.59 -0.62
C LYS A 14 -4.87 7.40 -2.13
N GLU A 15 -3.81 6.92 -2.78
CA GLU A 15 -3.84 6.67 -4.22
C GLU A 15 -4.91 5.63 -4.57
N ILE A 16 -4.90 4.46 -3.90
CA ILE A 16 -5.91 3.40 -4.12
C ILE A 16 -7.33 3.94 -3.91
N MET A 17 -7.53 4.74 -2.87
CA MET A 17 -8.84 5.38 -2.61
C MET A 17 -9.27 6.29 -3.75
N GLN A 18 -8.36 7.11 -4.27
CA GLN A 18 -8.65 8.08 -5.34
C GLN A 18 -8.85 7.41 -6.70
N SER A 19 -7.92 6.53 -7.12
CA SER A 19 -7.97 5.92 -8.46
C SER A 19 -9.17 4.99 -8.63
N GLN A 20 -9.68 4.41 -7.54
CA GLN A 20 -10.80 3.46 -7.56
C GLN A 20 -12.07 3.99 -6.88
N ASN A 21 -12.09 5.28 -6.51
CA ASN A 21 -13.18 5.95 -5.79
C ASN A 21 -13.76 5.10 -4.63
N MET A 22 -12.87 4.65 -3.74
CA MET A 22 -13.23 3.70 -2.69
C MET A 22 -12.97 4.22 -1.27
N THR A 23 -13.66 3.61 -0.31
CA THR A 23 -13.51 3.95 1.10
C THR A 23 -12.17 3.47 1.65
N ARG A 24 -11.68 4.14 2.70
CA ARG A 24 -10.43 3.79 3.37
C ARG A 24 -10.40 2.35 3.87
N THR A 25 -11.54 1.82 4.34
CA THR A 25 -11.66 0.44 4.81
C THR A 25 -11.41 -0.55 3.68
N ARG A 26 -12.03 -0.34 2.50
CA ARG A 26 -11.81 -1.21 1.34
C ARG A 26 -10.38 -1.10 0.80
N ALA A 27 -9.84 0.12 0.69
CA ALA A 27 -8.47 0.32 0.24
C ALA A 27 -7.44 -0.37 1.16
N ARG A 28 -7.71 -0.41 2.47
CA ARG A 28 -6.85 -1.11 3.44
C ARG A 28 -6.91 -2.63 3.27
N LEU A 29 -8.08 -3.19 2.98
CA LEU A 29 -8.22 -4.62 2.71
C LEU A 29 -7.45 -5.00 1.45
N ILE A 30 -7.61 -4.24 0.36
CA ILE A 30 -6.91 -4.49 -0.90
C ILE A 30 -5.40 -4.37 -0.70
N LEU A 31 -4.92 -3.31 -0.04
CA LEU A 31 -3.48 -3.16 0.21
C LEU A 31 -2.92 -4.34 1.03
N LYS A 32 -3.69 -4.85 2.00
CA LYS A 32 -3.30 -6.03 2.78
C LYS A 32 -3.26 -7.30 1.92
N GLU A 33 -4.25 -7.52 1.06
CA GLU A 33 -4.24 -8.65 0.12
C GLU A 33 -3.04 -8.58 -0.84
N LEU A 34 -2.71 -7.40 -1.36
CA LEU A 34 -1.53 -7.20 -2.21
C LEU A 34 -0.21 -7.48 -1.47
N GLU A 35 -0.13 -7.16 -0.18
CA GLU A 35 1.01 -7.51 0.67
C GLU A 35 1.10 -9.03 0.91
N GLU A 36 -0.02 -9.68 1.20
CA GLU A 36 -0.09 -11.14 1.43
C GLU A 36 0.27 -11.94 0.17
N LEU A 37 -0.11 -11.43 -1.01
CA LEU A 37 0.29 -11.98 -2.30
C LEU A 37 1.76 -11.69 -2.66
N GLY A 38 2.47 -10.91 -1.83
CA GLY A 38 3.86 -10.51 -2.08
C GLY A 38 4.03 -9.55 -3.25
N LEU A 39 2.94 -8.96 -3.76
CA LEU A 39 2.93 -7.97 -4.83
C LEU A 39 3.32 -6.59 -4.31
N PHE A 40 3.09 -6.33 -3.02
CA PHE A 40 3.44 -5.07 -2.37
C PHE A 40 4.31 -5.31 -1.14
N GLN A 41 5.40 -4.58 -0.99
CA GLN A 41 6.26 -4.64 0.20
C GLN A 41 6.70 -3.24 0.62
N PHE A 42 6.58 -2.94 1.91
CA PHE A 42 7.09 -1.69 2.49
C PHE A 42 8.38 -1.96 3.25
N SER A 43 9.35 -1.08 3.06
CA SER A 43 10.59 -1.05 3.84
C SER A 43 10.47 -0.11 5.03
N ASP A 44 11.32 -0.31 6.03
CA ASP A 44 11.40 0.56 7.20
C ASP A 44 11.96 1.96 6.88
N THR A 45 12.53 2.18 5.70
CA THR A 45 13.02 3.49 5.23
C THR A 45 11.93 4.31 4.52
N GLY A 46 10.72 3.77 4.40
CA GLY A 46 9.61 4.43 3.69
C GLY A 46 9.61 4.19 2.18
N GLN A 47 10.51 3.38 1.65
CA GLN A 47 10.40 2.89 0.27
C GLN A 47 9.37 1.76 0.20
N PHE A 48 8.71 1.61 -0.95
CA PHE A 48 7.87 0.45 -1.22
C PHE A 48 8.20 -0.16 -2.58
N LEU A 49 7.93 -1.45 -2.72
CA LEU A 49 8.18 -2.24 -3.90
C LEU A 49 6.84 -2.80 -4.40
N LEU A 50 6.51 -2.49 -5.65
CA LEU A 50 5.39 -3.08 -6.37
C LEU A 50 5.95 -4.10 -7.36
N LYS A 51 5.71 -5.39 -7.13
CA LYS A 51 6.05 -6.44 -8.08
C LYS A 51 4.91 -6.60 -9.07
N VAL A 52 5.12 -6.11 -10.28
CA VAL A 52 4.21 -6.35 -11.41
C VAL A 52 4.70 -7.61 -12.11
N GLY A 53 3.91 -8.68 -12.06
CA GLY A 53 4.17 -9.87 -12.87
C GLY A 53 3.98 -9.52 -14.35
N VAL A 54 4.89 -10.00 -15.20
CA VAL A 54 4.77 -9.95 -16.66
C VAL A 54 3.82 -11.04 -17.13
#